data_AF-A0A7S2CM07-F1
#
_entry.id   AF-A0A7S2CM07-F1
#
_cell.length_a   1.000
_cell.length_b   1.000
_cell.length_c   1.000
_cell.angle_alpha   90.00
_cell.angle_beta   90.00
_cell.angle_gamma   90.00
#
_symmetry.space_group_name_H-M   'P 1'
#
loop_
_entity.id
_entity.type
_entity.pdbx_description
1 polymer ?
#
loop_
_entity_poly.entity_id
_entity_poly.type
_entity_poly.pdbx_seq_one_letter_code
_entity_poly.pdbx_strand_id
1 'polypeptide(L)'
;SSLTDQDEGFETTLPPCMTGDSSGLETQAIIIPDRQTLKDPLRRGRWTPEEENFACCIICNFERGLLQIGPGTSLRNHLAEKLHCDPMRITKKFAGNSSVGKRVYHPCQLTPEKVAEMSKVQMKMNDLERLFLNRLNERKVNGRRPPTLQIPMIGG
;
A
#
# COMPACT_ATOMS: atom_id res chain seq x y z
N SER A 1 -28.85 67.83 -10.74
CA SER A 1 -28.39 66.50 -11.17
C SER A 1 -26.94 66.38 -10.75
N SER A 2 -26.66 65.57 -9.71
CA SER A 2 -25.98 64.25 -9.81
C SER A 2 -24.58 64.35 -10.40
N LEU A 3 -23.52 63.72 -9.90
CA LEU A 3 -23.23 62.87 -8.74
C LEU A 3 -21.67 62.78 -8.74
N THR A 4 -21.10 62.09 -7.77
CA THR A 4 -19.67 61.90 -7.43
C THR A 4 -18.81 61.14 -8.45
N ASP A 5 -17.47 61.31 -8.34
CA ASP A 5 -16.42 60.29 -8.03
C ASP A 5 -15.04 60.92 -8.37
N GLN A 6 -14.11 61.21 -7.44
CA GLN A 6 -13.25 60.36 -6.60
C GLN A 6 -12.27 59.46 -7.37
N ASP A 7 -10.98 59.84 -7.37
CA ASP A 7 -9.84 58.94 -7.56
C ASP A 7 -8.77 59.33 -6.52
N GLU A 8 -8.70 58.58 -5.43
CA GLU A 8 -7.76 58.77 -4.31
C GLU A 8 -6.85 57.53 -4.20
N GLY A 9 -5.55 57.75 -4.33
CA GLY A 9 -4.51 57.27 -3.42
C GLY A 9 -4.31 55.77 -3.15
N PHE A 10 -3.09 55.29 -3.43
CA PHE A 10 -2.35 54.58 -2.39
C PHE A 10 -0.84 54.75 -2.57
N GLU A 11 -0.30 55.69 -1.81
CA GLU A 11 1.10 55.80 -1.44
C GLU A 11 1.44 54.69 -0.43
N THR A 12 2.68 54.20 -0.41
CA THR A 12 3.55 54.11 0.80
C THR A 12 4.67 53.08 0.62
N THR A 13 5.85 53.62 0.30
CA THR A 13 7.11 53.47 1.04
C THR A 13 7.34 52.21 1.87
N LEU A 14 8.38 51.44 1.53
CA LEU A 14 9.13 50.62 2.48
C LEU A 14 10.63 50.96 2.43
N PRO A 15 11.26 51.37 3.55
CA PRO A 15 12.70 51.58 3.67
C PRO A 15 13.36 50.34 4.36
N PRO A 16 14.60 50.40 4.88
CA PRO A 16 15.79 49.82 4.28
C PRO A 16 16.38 48.65 5.09
N CYS A 17 17.49 48.12 4.58
CA CYS A 17 18.36 47.10 5.17
C CYS A 17 18.55 47.23 6.69
N MET A 18 18.44 46.10 7.40
CA MET A 18 19.04 45.89 8.72
C MET A 18 19.75 44.54 8.69
N THR A 19 21.08 44.62 8.80
CA THR A 19 22.00 43.51 8.99
C THR A 19 22.14 43.16 10.47
N GLY A 20 22.30 41.87 10.77
CA GLY A 20 22.65 41.32 12.09
C GLY A 20 21.40 40.92 12.91
N ASP A 21 21.35 39.82 13.63
CA ASP A 21 22.36 38.90 14.13
C ASP A 21 21.62 37.67 14.71
N SER A 22 22.33 36.53 14.77
CA SER A 22 22.07 35.37 15.64
C SER A 22 20.68 34.73 15.65
N SER A 23 20.56 33.58 15.00
CA SER A 23 20.44 32.27 15.68
C SER A 23 19.98 31.21 14.69
N GLY A 24 20.73 30.10 14.66
CA GLY A 24 20.50 29.00 13.75
C GLY A 24 19.10 28.40 13.92
N LEU A 25 18.31 28.49 12.87
CA LEU A 25 17.29 27.53 12.52
C LEU A 25 17.53 27.20 11.06
N GLU A 26 18.46 26.27 10.87
CA GLU A 26 18.65 25.57 9.61
C GLU A 26 17.26 25.06 9.21
N THR A 27 16.69 25.67 8.17
CA THR A 27 15.45 25.22 7.54
C THR A 27 15.69 23.80 7.06
N GLN A 28 15.45 22.86 7.96
CA GLN A 28 15.36 21.45 7.65
C GLN A 28 14.23 21.36 6.65
N ALA A 29 14.60 21.13 5.39
CA ALA A 29 13.69 20.75 4.35
C ALA A 29 12.70 19.77 4.98
N ILE A 30 11.42 20.11 4.92
CA ILE A 30 10.35 19.20 5.28
C ILE A 30 10.53 18.01 4.34
N ILE A 31 11.25 16.99 4.81
CA ILE A 31 11.28 15.69 4.19
C ILE A 31 9.85 15.22 4.34
N ILE A 32 9.06 15.43 3.29
CA ILE A 32 7.85 14.65 3.07
C ILE A 32 8.35 13.21 3.14
N PRO A 33 7.99 12.40 4.15
CA PRO A 33 8.45 11.03 4.17
C PRO A 33 7.81 10.36 2.94
N ASP A 34 8.63 10.14 1.90
CA ASP A 34 8.26 9.22 0.84
C ASP A 34 7.85 7.92 1.52
N ARG A 35 6.59 7.55 1.33
CA ARG A 35 5.89 6.51 2.09
C ARG A 35 6.32 5.12 1.63
N GLN A 36 7.59 4.92 1.33
CA GLN A 36 8.22 3.69 0.87
C GLN A 36 9.68 3.78 1.36
N THR A 37 10.15 3.01 2.36
CA THR A 37 10.80 1.71 2.09
C THR A 37 11.56 1.21 3.35
N LEU A 38 10.87 0.88 4.44
CA LEU A 38 11.46 0.02 5.50
C LEU A 38 10.57 -1.19 5.78
N LYS A 39 10.07 -1.81 4.73
CA LYS A 39 9.35 -3.09 4.80
C LYS A 39 10.20 -4.13 4.09
N ASP A 40 10.24 -5.33 4.65
CA ASP A 40 10.91 -6.52 4.13
C ASP A 40 10.90 -6.60 2.59
N PRO A 41 11.94 -7.22 1.98
CA PRO A 41 12.05 -7.31 0.53
C PRO A 41 10.73 -7.77 -0.10
N LEU A 42 10.17 -6.90 -0.95
CA LEU A 42 8.92 -7.13 -1.67
C LEU A 42 8.93 -8.54 -2.27
N ARG A 43 7.78 -9.21 -2.17
CA ARG A 43 7.60 -10.55 -2.69
C ARG A 43 7.92 -10.58 -4.18
N ARG A 44 8.87 -11.44 -4.55
CA ARG A 44 9.28 -11.70 -5.94
C ARG A 44 9.01 -13.16 -6.32
N GLY A 45 8.88 -13.44 -7.62
CA GLY A 45 8.71 -14.80 -8.16
C GLY A 45 7.29 -15.20 -8.57
N ARG A 46 7.15 -16.47 -8.98
CA ARG A 46 5.90 -17.03 -9.53
C ARG A 46 4.77 -16.99 -8.50
N TRP A 47 3.58 -16.62 -8.95
CA TRP A 47 2.36 -16.71 -8.15
C TRP A 47 2.13 -18.15 -7.70
N THR A 48 1.66 -18.32 -6.46
CA THR A 48 1.27 -19.65 -5.95
C THR A 48 -0.25 -19.74 -5.99
N PRO A 49 -0.83 -20.94 -6.13
CA PRO A 49 -2.28 -21.07 -6.13
C PRO A 49 -2.91 -20.54 -4.82
N GLU A 50 -2.21 -20.66 -3.69
CA GLU A 50 -2.66 -20.11 -2.40
C GLU A 50 -2.70 -18.58 -2.41
N GLU A 51 -1.68 -17.94 -3.00
CA GLU A 51 -1.63 -16.48 -3.18
C GLU A 51 -2.73 -15.99 -4.13
N GLU A 52 -2.94 -16.69 -5.25
CA GLU A 52 -3.98 -16.34 -6.21
C GLU A 52 -5.37 -16.48 -5.58
N ASN A 53 -5.61 -17.55 -4.82
CA ASN A 53 -6.87 -17.76 -4.13
C ASN A 53 -7.14 -16.68 -3.07
N PHE A 54 -6.11 -16.28 -2.32
CA PHE A 54 -6.22 -15.17 -1.38
C PHE A 54 -6.55 -13.84 -2.09
N ALA A 55 -5.86 -13.55 -3.19
CA ALA A 55 -6.13 -12.35 -3.99
C ALA A 55 -7.55 -12.35 -4.57
N CYS A 56 -8.01 -13.46 -5.16
CA CYS A 56 -9.36 -13.59 -5.67
C CYS A 56 -10.42 -13.41 -4.58
N CYS A 57 -10.18 -13.98 -3.38
CA CYS A 57 -11.05 -13.80 -2.23
C CYS A 57 -11.17 -12.31 -1.84
N ILE A 58 -10.05 -11.58 -1.80
CA ILE A 58 -10.06 -10.14 -1.54
C ILE A 58 -10.84 -9.39 -2.63
N ILE A 59 -10.56 -9.68 -3.91
CA ILE A 59 -11.21 -9.03 -5.05
C ILE A 59 -12.73 -9.19 -4.95
N CYS A 60 -13.24 -10.42 -4.78
CA CYS A 60 -14.66 -10.69 -4.70
C CYS A 60 -15.33 -9.98 -3.51
N ASN A 61 -14.70 -10.00 -2.32
CA ASN A 61 -15.27 -9.37 -1.13
C ASN A 61 -15.18 -7.84 -1.17
N PHE A 62 -14.20 -7.30 -1.88
CA PHE A 62 -14.07 -5.87 -2.14
C PHE A 62 -15.24 -5.34 -2.96
N GLU A 63 -15.66 -6.06 -4.02
CA GLU A 63 -16.81 -5.64 -4.85
C GLU A 63 -18.12 -5.69 -4.06
N ARG A 64 -18.21 -6.63 -3.12
CA ARG A 64 -19.39 -6.82 -2.26
C ARG A 64 -19.44 -5.84 -1.08
N GLY A 65 -18.39 -5.05 -0.87
CA GLY A 65 -18.32 -4.12 0.25
C GLY A 65 -18.16 -4.82 1.61
N LEU A 66 -17.65 -6.04 1.67
CA LEU A 66 -17.58 -6.87 2.89
C LEU A 66 -16.22 -6.81 3.61
N LEU A 67 -15.29 -6.01 3.12
CA LEU A 67 -13.97 -5.84 3.73
C LEU A 67 -14.01 -4.77 4.83
N GLN A 68 -13.32 -5.00 5.94
CA GLN A 68 -13.17 -3.99 6.99
C GLN A 68 -12.01 -3.03 6.63
N ILE A 69 -12.18 -2.28 5.52
CA ILE A 69 -11.19 -1.30 5.05
C ILE A 69 -11.82 0.08 4.92
N GLY A 70 -11.01 1.13 5.02
CA GLY A 70 -11.49 2.50 4.92
C GLY A 70 -12.10 2.78 3.54
N PRO A 71 -13.21 3.55 3.45
CA PRO A 71 -13.74 4.01 2.18
C PRO A 71 -12.68 4.80 1.41
N GLY A 72 -12.71 4.73 0.08
CA GLY A 72 -11.70 5.40 -0.75
C GLY A 72 -10.40 4.59 -0.95
N THR A 73 -10.23 3.46 -0.26
CA THR A 73 -9.08 2.57 -0.48
C THR A 73 -9.14 1.96 -1.88
N SER A 74 -8.04 2.05 -2.64
CA SER A 74 -7.96 1.37 -3.93
C SER A 74 -7.67 -0.12 -3.76
N LEU A 75 -8.34 -0.97 -4.55
CA LEU A 75 -8.15 -2.43 -4.50
C LEU A 75 -6.69 -2.83 -4.75
N ARG A 76 -6.02 -2.09 -5.64
CA ARG A 76 -4.60 -2.23 -5.94
C ARG A 76 -3.73 -2.05 -4.70
N ASN A 77 -3.91 -0.95 -3.97
CA ASN A 77 -3.09 -0.67 -2.79
C ASN A 77 -3.37 -1.68 -1.69
N HIS A 78 -4.64 -2.03 -1.49
CA HIS A 78 -5.01 -3.02 -0.48
C HIS A 78 -4.38 -4.40 -0.74
N LEU A 79 -4.41 -4.86 -2.00
CA LEU A 79 -3.75 -6.11 -2.40
C LEU A 79 -2.23 -6.03 -2.28
N ALA A 80 -1.63 -4.91 -2.69
CA ALA A 80 -0.18 -4.69 -2.57
C ALA A 80 0.30 -4.79 -1.12
N GLU A 81 -0.46 -4.19 -0.19
CA GLU A 81 -0.20 -4.25 1.25
C GLU A 81 -0.35 -5.67 1.79
N LYS A 82 -1.47 -6.35 1.49
CA LYS A 82 -1.75 -7.71 1.99
C LYS A 82 -0.77 -8.76 1.47
N LEU A 83 -0.40 -8.68 0.19
CA LEU A 83 0.50 -9.62 -0.47
C LEU A 83 1.99 -9.22 -0.36
N HIS A 84 2.28 -8.08 0.26
CA HIS A 84 3.63 -7.49 0.34
C HIS A 84 4.31 -7.45 -1.03
N CYS A 85 3.61 -6.95 -2.05
CA CYS A 85 4.09 -6.93 -3.43
C CYS A 85 3.83 -5.60 -4.12
N ASP A 86 4.51 -5.37 -5.24
CA ASP A 86 4.41 -4.10 -5.96
C ASP A 86 3.02 -3.92 -6.63
N PRO A 87 2.41 -2.71 -6.53
CA PRO A 87 1.14 -2.39 -7.19
C PRO A 87 1.09 -2.72 -8.69
N MET A 88 2.21 -2.61 -9.41
CA MET A 88 2.32 -2.96 -10.82
C MET A 88 2.20 -4.47 -11.06
N ARG A 89 2.65 -5.30 -10.10
CA ARG A 89 2.47 -6.76 -10.17
C ARG A 89 0.99 -7.13 -10.07
N ILE A 90 0.24 -6.40 -9.24
CA ILE A 90 -1.21 -6.55 -9.12
C ILE A 90 -1.89 -6.14 -10.42
N THR A 91 -1.58 -4.94 -10.96
CA THR A 91 -2.21 -4.49 -12.21
C THR A 91 -1.89 -5.42 -13.36
N LYS A 92 -0.64 -5.92 -13.49
CA LYS A 92 -0.27 -6.82 -14.58
C LYS A 92 -0.96 -8.18 -14.49
N LYS A 93 -1.09 -8.75 -13.29
CA LYS A 93 -1.74 -10.06 -13.10
C LYS A 93 -3.27 -9.99 -13.30
N PHE A 94 -3.89 -8.89 -12.84
CA PHE A 94 -5.35 -8.73 -12.82
C PHE A 94 -5.86 -7.67 -13.81
N ALA A 95 -5.09 -7.35 -14.86
CA ALA A 95 -5.47 -6.35 -15.87
C ALA A 95 -6.71 -6.75 -16.67
N GLY A 96 -6.89 -8.05 -16.95
CA GLY A 96 -7.97 -8.56 -17.80
C GLY A 96 -9.30 -8.71 -17.07
N ASN A 97 -9.51 -9.84 -16.40
CA ASN A 97 -10.81 -10.23 -15.85
C ASN A 97 -11.29 -9.41 -14.65
N SER A 98 -10.47 -8.53 -14.07
CA SER A 98 -10.81 -7.85 -12.80
C SER A 98 -10.21 -6.45 -12.66
N SER A 99 -9.95 -5.75 -13.77
CA SER A 99 -9.27 -4.43 -13.88
C SER A 99 -9.09 -3.66 -12.55
N VAL A 100 -8.09 -4.07 -11.76
CA VAL A 100 -7.94 -3.64 -10.36
C VAL A 100 -7.51 -2.18 -10.22
N GLY A 101 -6.90 -1.61 -11.27
CA GLY A 101 -6.21 -0.32 -11.22
C GLY A 101 -7.08 0.90 -10.95
N LYS A 102 -8.39 0.85 -11.22
CA LYS A 102 -9.32 1.99 -11.07
C LYS A 102 -10.39 1.77 -10.00
N ARG A 103 -10.31 0.67 -9.24
CA ARG A 103 -11.38 0.26 -8.33
C ARG A 103 -11.16 0.83 -6.95
N VAL A 104 -12.19 1.50 -6.45
CA VAL A 104 -12.24 2.13 -5.13
C VAL A 104 -13.24 1.36 -4.28
N TYR A 105 -12.94 1.22 -2.99
CA TYR A 105 -13.76 0.48 -2.05
C TYR A 105 -15.01 1.26 -1.68
N HIS A 106 -16.16 0.59 -1.76
CA HIS A 106 -17.46 1.10 -1.36
C HIS A 106 -18.02 0.17 -0.29
N PRO A 107 -18.15 0.63 0.97
CA PRO A 107 -18.72 -0.18 2.04
C PRO A 107 -20.16 -0.62 1.75
N CYS A 108 -20.51 -1.85 2.13
CA CYS A 108 -21.90 -2.31 2.09
C CYS A 108 -22.71 -1.68 3.24
N GLN A 109 -24.03 -1.60 3.09
CA GLN A 109 -24.91 -1.23 4.20
C GLN A 109 -24.77 -2.23 5.34
N LEU A 110 -24.56 -1.73 6.55
CA LEU A 110 -24.28 -2.55 7.72
C LEU A 110 -25.59 -3.12 8.28
N THR A 111 -25.98 -4.31 7.80
CA THR A 111 -27.07 -5.10 8.37
C THR A 111 -26.50 -6.19 9.29
N PRO A 112 -27.27 -6.71 10.28
CA PRO A 112 -26.82 -7.81 11.13
C PRO A 112 -26.36 -9.05 10.34
N GLU A 113 -27.05 -9.35 9.23
CA GLU A 113 -26.67 -10.41 8.30
C GLU A 113 -25.31 -10.13 7.65
N LYS A 114 -25.07 -8.89 7.21
CA LYS A 114 -23.80 -8.47 6.65
C LYS A 114 -22.67 -8.50 7.67
N VAL A 115 -22.92 -8.15 8.93
CA VAL A 115 -21.92 -8.26 10.01
C VAL A 115 -21.49 -9.72 10.21
N ALA A 116 -22.44 -10.65 10.26
CA ALA A 116 -22.14 -12.08 10.34
C ALA A 116 -21.37 -12.56 9.11
N GLU A 117 -21.73 -12.07 7.92
CA GLU A 117 -21.03 -12.36 6.67
C GLU A 117 -19.59 -11.82 6.67
N MET A 118 -19.37 -10.58 7.10
CA MET A 118 -18.05 -9.97 7.22
C MET A 118 -17.15 -10.75 8.18
N SER A 119 -17.69 -11.27 9.28
CA SER A 119 -16.97 -12.15 10.21
C SER A 119 -16.51 -13.44 9.52
N LYS A 120 -17.38 -14.08 8.74
CA LYS A 120 -17.03 -15.28 7.95
C LYS A 120 -15.97 -14.97 6.89
N VAL A 121 -16.10 -13.84 6.19
CA VAL A 121 -15.13 -13.36 5.20
C VAL A 121 -13.77 -13.13 5.85
N GLN A 122 -13.73 -12.49 7.02
CA GLN A 122 -12.50 -12.23 7.75
C GLN A 122 -11.83 -13.53 8.20
N MET A 123 -12.59 -14.48 8.74
CA MET A 123 -12.04 -15.80 9.11
C MET A 123 -11.45 -16.50 7.88
N LYS A 124 -12.17 -16.51 6.76
CA LYS A 124 -11.69 -17.12 5.51
C LYS A 124 -10.43 -16.45 4.98
N MET A 125 -10.36 -15.13 5.03
CA MET A 125 -9.17 -14.38 4.62
C MET A 125 -7.97 -14.69 5.50
N ASN A 126 -8.14 -14.76 6.82
CA ASN A 126 -7.07 -15.14 7.74
C ASN A 126 -6.55 -16.56 7.46
N ASP A 127 -7.44 -17.52 7.20
CA ASP A 127 -7.04 -18.89 6.85
C ASP A 127 -6.21 -18.93 5.56
N LEU A 128 -6.64 -18.20 4.54
CA LEU A 128 -5.92 -18.11 3.27
C LEU A 128 -4.58 -17.38 3.43
N GLU A 129 -4.53 -16.31 4.22
CA GLU A 129 -3.32 -15.59 4.56
C GLU A 129 -2.31 -16.52 5.26
N ARG A 130 -2.76 -17.34 6.21
CA ARG A 130 -1.93 -18.35 6.88
C ARG A 130 -1.36 -19.37 5.90
N LEU A 131 -2.19 -19.92 5.01
CA LEU A 131 -1.75 -20.89 4.00
C LEU A 131 -0.74 -20.28 3.03
N PHE A 132 -1.00 -19.06 2.58
CA PHE A 132 -0.10 -18.28 1.74
C PHE A 132 1.26 -18.07 2.42
N LEU A 133 1.28 -17.60 3.67
CA LEU A 133 2.52 -17.35 4.42
C LEU A 133 3.30 -18.64 4.68
N ASN A 134 2.61 -19.75 4.99
CA ASN A 134 3.26 -21.04 5.17
C ASN A 134 3.95 -21.50 3.87
N ARG A 135 3.25 -21.40 2.73
CA ARG A 135 3.82 -21.71 1.42
C ARG A 135 5.05 -20.86 1.08
N LEU A 136 5.04 -19.58 1.44
CA LEU A 136 6.20 -18.70 1.28
C LEU A 136 7.37 -19.13 2.16
N ASN A 137 7.10 -19.54 3.41
CA ASN A 137 8.12 -20.03 4.33
C ASN A 137 8.78 -21.31 3.82
N GLU A 138 8.01 -22.29 3.38
CA GLU A 138 8.51 -23.55 2.83
C GLU A 138 9.44 -23.33 1.63
N ARG A 139 9.11 -22.36 0.74
CA ARG A 139 9.99 -22.00 -0.37
C ARG A 139 11.32 -21.40 0.07
N LYS A 140 11.32 -20.59 1.15
CA LYS A 140 12.58 -20.05 1.71
C LYS A 140 13.46 -21.15 2.29
N VAL A 141 12.86 -22.16 2.92
CA VAL A 141 13.58 -23.33 3.46
C VAL A 141 14.15 -24.19 2.32
N ASN A 142 13.32 -24.53 1.32
CA ASN A 142 13.72 -25.38 0.20
C ASN A 142 14.64 -24.69 -0.82
N GLY A 143 14.69 -23.36 -0.82
CA GLY A 143 15.60 -22.56 -1.65
C GLY A 143 17.03 -22.45 -1.10
N ARG A 144 17.27 -22.87 0.16
CA ARG A 144 18.64 -23.04 0.65
C ARG A 144 19.16 -24.35 0.08
N ARG A 145 19.97 -24.28 -0.99
CA ARG A 145 20.89 -25.38 -1.32
C ARG A 145 21.64 -25.73 -0.03
N PRO A 146 21.67 -27.00 0.42
CA PRO A 146 22.61 -27.37 1.47
C PRO A 146 24.02 -26.97 0.98
N PRO A 147 24.87 -26.36 1.82
CA PRO A 147 26.26 -26.18 1.46
C PRO A 147 26.80 -27.56 1.09
N THR A 148 27.32 -27.69 -0.12
CA THR A 148 27.96 -28.90 -0.59
C THR A 148 29.02 -29.27 0.43
N LEU A 149 28.77 -30.32 1.23
CA LEU A 149 29.80 -30.90 2.06
C LEU A 149 30.85 -31.46 1.08
N GLN A 150 31.92 -30.71 0.85
CA GLN A 150 33.14 -31.28 0.30
C GLN A 150 33.62 -32.30 1.33
N ILE A 151 33.27 -33.56 1.12
CA ILE A 151 33.90 -34.68 1.79
C ILE A 151 35.27 -34.80 1.12
N PRO A 152 36.40 -34.49 1.81
CA PRO A 152 37.70 -34.79 1.24
C PRO A 152 37.79 -36.30 1.05
N MET A 153 38.09 -36.72 -0.17
CA MET A 153 38.49 -38.09 -0.49
C MET A 153 39.69 -38.41 0.40
N ILE A 154 39.48 -39.20 1.46
CA ILE A 154 40.57 -39.73 2.26
C ILE A 154 41.23 -40.81 1.42
N GLY A 155 42.36 -40.47 0.81
CA GLY A 155 43.27 -41.44 0.23
C GLY A 155 43.96 -42.21 1.36
N GLY A 156 43.86 -43.54 1.30
CA GLY A 156 44.55 -44.51 2.12
C GLY A 156 44.58 -45.84 1.38
#